data_AF-A0A150RVW4-F1
#
_entry.id   AF-A0A150RVW4-F1
#
_cell.length_a   1.000
_cell.length_b   1.000
_cell.length_c   1.000
_cell.angle_alpha   90.00
_cell.angle_beta   90.00
_cell.angle_gamma   90.00
#
_symmetry.space_group_name_H-M   'P 1'
#
loop_
_entity.id
_entity.type
_entity.pdbx_description
1 polymer ?
#
loop_
_entity_poly.entity_id
_entity_poly.type
_entity_poly.pdbx_seq_one_letter_code
_entity_poly.pdbx_strand_id
1 'polypeptide(L)'
;MSAQVGFGPTTTHREIGETVVRWFTHTRMAEVCGLFAGPTVPSKLRKVLPKGPQGAASVAASAALQGVARAFLDLQQARHDADYDPSKRFTRQGVLTHVGQAEQAFKDWDVAISDPFRPVFLLLMLTGDGVIKDR
;
A
#
# COMPACT_ATOMS: atom_id res chain seq x y z
N MET A 1 -16.71 30.55 33.06
CA MET A 1 -16.77 29.11 32.72
C MET A 1 -16.51 29.00 31.22
N SER A 2 -15.28 28.69 30.83
CA SER A 2 -14.91 28.52 29.41
C SER A 2 -14.72 27.04 29.12
N ALA A 3 -15.53 26.49 28.22
CA ALA A 3 -15.39 25.12 27.73
C ALA A 3 -14.26 25.09 26.68
N GLN A 4 -13.21 24.31 26.95
CA GLN A 4 -12.22 23.93 25.94
C GLN A 4 -12.89 22.95 24.96
N VAL A 5 -13.12 23.40 23.74
CA VAL A 5 -13.52 22.54 22.62
C VAL A 5 -12.27 21.79 22.15
N GLY A 6 -12.10 20.56 22.61
CA GLY A 6 -11.02 19.68 22.18
C GLY A 6 -11.25 19.20 20.75
N PHE A 7 -10.65 19.86 19.78
CA PHE A 7 -10.60 19.40 18.39
C PHE A 7 -9.44 18.41 18.24
N GLY A 8 -9.73 17.13 18.39
CA GLY A 8 -8.80 16.03 18.21
C GLY A 8 -9.53 14.69 18.26
N PRO A 9 -9.04 13.63 17.59
CA PRO A 9 -9.64 12.31 17.71
C PRO A 9 -9.72 11.93 19.18
N THR A 10 -10.90 11.50 19.64
CA THR A 10 -11.07 11.08 21.03
C THR A 10 -10.11 9.93 21.34
N THR A 11 -9.74 9.74 22.61
CA THR A 11 -8.78 8.73 23.06
C THR A 11 -9.07 7.35 22.45
N THR A 12 -10.35 6.99 22.31
CA THR A 12 -10.84 5.76 21.68
C THR A 12 -10.46 5.64 20.19
N HIS A 13 -10.53 6.71 19.39
CA HIS A 13 -10.10 6.67 17.99
C HIS A 13 -8.58 6.46 17.86
N ARG A 14 -7.80 7.01 18.80
CA ARG A 14 -6.35 6.81 18.84
C ARG A 14 -6.00 5.36 19.18
N GLU A 15 -6.66 4.78 20.18
CA GLU A 15 -6.46 3.38 20.59
C GLU A 15 -6.85 2.38 19.50
N ILE A 16 -7.96 2.64 18.79
CA ILE A 16 -8.34 1.85 17.60
C ILE A 16 -7.28 1.98 16.52
N GLY A 17 -6.79 3.20 16.23
CA GLY A 17 -5.73 3.41 15.25
C GLY A 17 -4.44 2.67 15.59
N GLU A 18 -3.98 2.75 16.84
CA GLU A 18 -2.78 2.05 17.32
C GLU A 18 -2.93 0.52 17.23
N THR A 19 -4.13 -0.01 17.47
CA THR A 19 -4.42 -1.44 17.38
C THR A 19 -4.50 -1.91 15.94
N VAL A 20 -5.21 -1.17 15.08
CA VAL A 20 -5.39 -1.49 13.66
C VAL A 20 -4.07 -1.42 12.88
N VAL A 21 -3.18 -0.48 13.20
CA VAL A 21 -1.84 -0.39 12.58
C VAL A 21 -1.04 -1.69 12.78
N ARG A 22 -1.19 -2.37 13.91
CA ARG A 22 -0.51 -3.65 14.17
C ARG A 22 -1.02 -4.80 13.30
N TRP A 23 -2.22 -4.67 12.71
CA TRP A 23 -2.75 -5.67 11.77
C TRP A 23 -2.08 -5.58 10.40
N PHE A 24 -1.48 -4.44 10.07
CA PHE A 24 -0.68 -4.25 8.87
C PHE A 24 0.77 -4.66 9.14
N THR A 25 1.11 -5.90 8.80
CA THR A 25 2.51 -6.37 8.86
C THR A 25 3.24 -6.00 7.57
N HIS A 26 4.47 -5.51 7.68
CA HIS A 26 5.26 -5.11 6.52
C HIS A 26 5.50 -6.26 5.53
N THR A 27 5.65 -7.50 6.03
CA THR A 27 5.77 -8.71 5.20
C THR A 27 4.52 -8.91 4.33
N ARG A 28 3.33 -8.83 4.92
CA ARG A 28 2.06 -8.94 4.18
C ARG A 28 1.91 -7.81 3.17
N MET A 29 2.22 -6.58 3.58
CA MET A 29 2.13 -5.44 2.68
C MET A 29 3.07 -5.60 1.48
N ALA A 30 4.29 -6.12 1.69
CA ALA A 30 5.23 -6.39 0.61
C ALA A 30 4.70 -7.49 -0.34
N GLU A 31 4.17 -8.59 0.18
CA GLU A 31 3.55 -9.64 -0.63
C GLU A 31 2.43 -9.10 -1.52
N VAL A 32 1.51 -8.32 -0.94
CA VAL A 32 0.40 -7.70 -1.68
C VAL A 32 0.95 -6.73 -2.72
N CYS A 33 1.88 -5.84 -2.37
CA CYS A 33 2.52 -4.94 -3.33
C CYS A 33 3.17 -5.71 -4.50
N GLY A 34 3.78 -6.87 -4.24
CA GLY A 34 4.32 -7.75 -5.27
C GLY A 34 3.28 -8.21 -6.31
N LEU A 35 2.02 -8.42 -5.89
CA LEU A 35 0.92 -8.82 -6.80
C LEU A 35 0.47 -7.68 -7.74
N PHE A 36 0.63 -6.42 -7.31
CA PHE A 36 0.14 -5.25 -8.03
C PHE A 36 1.25 -4.42 -8.69
N ALA A 37 2.52 -4.65 -8.37
CA ALA A 37 3.66 -3.97 -8.98
C ALA A 37 3.96 -4.44 -10.42
N GLY A 38 3.49 -5.63 -10.80
CA GLY A 38 3.76 -6.26 -12.08
C GLY A 38 2.85 -5.82 -13.24
N PRO A 39 3.18 -6.24 -14.48
CA PRO A 39 2.42 -5.89 -15.68
C PRO A 39 1.07 -6.63 -15.79
N THR A 40 0.81 -7.59 -14.91
CA THR A 40 -0.44 -8.36 -14.90
C THR A 40 -0.76 -8.77 -13.47
N VAL A 41 -2.01 -8.58 -13.06
CA VAL A 41 -2.51 -9.02 -11.76
C VAL A 41 -2.89 -10.50 -11.85
N PRO A 42 -2.64 -11.32 -10.81
CA PRO A 42 -3.00 -12.73 -10.78
C PRO A 42 -4.41 -13.03 -11.28
N SER A 43 -4.56 -14.12 -12.04
CA SER A 43 -5.85 -14.53 -12.66
C SER A 43 -6.98 -14.67 -11.64
N LYS A 44 -6.68 -15.16 -10.43
CA LYS A 44 -7.65 -15.28 -9.34
C LYS A 44 -8.25 -13.93 -8.96
N LEU A 45 -7.42 -12.89 -8.83
CA LEU A 45 -7.87 -11.54 -8.50
C LEU A 45 -8.69 -10.91 -9.62
N ARG A 46 -8.31 -11.14 -10.87
CA ARG A 46 -9.08 -10.69 -12.05
C ARG A 46 -10.50 -11.23 -12.08
N LYS A 47 -10.76 -12.40 -11.48
CA LYS A 47 -12.11 -13.00 -11.41
C LYS A 47 -13.01 -12.33 -10.37
N VAL A 48 -12.44 -11.71 -9.33
CA VAL A 48 -13.20 -11.09 -8.24
C VAL A 48 -13.56 -9.62 -8.56
N LEU A 49 -12.92 -9.04 -9.57
CA LEU A 49 -13.13 -7.66 -9.94
C LEU A 49 -14.37 -7.49 -10.84
N PRO A 50 -15.14 -6.41 -10.63
CA PRO A 50 -16.21 -6.07 -11.55
C PRO A 50 -15.63 -5.82 -12.94
N LYS A 51 -16.26 -6.40 -13.96
CA LYS A 51 -15.92 -6.12 -15.36
C LYS A 51 -16.18 -4.64 -15.63
N GLY A 52 -15.27 -3.99 -16.34
CA GLY A 52 -15.44 -2.58 -16.70
C GLY A 52 -16.64 -2.36 -17.62
N PRO A 53 -16.98 -1.10 -17.96
CA PRO A 53 -18.12 -0.74 -18.80
C PRO A 53 -18.16 -1.45 -20.16
N GLN A 54 -17.00 -1.91 -20.64
CA GLN A 54 -16.81 -2.58 -21.92
C GLN A 54 -16.82 -4.12 -21.80
N GLY A 55 -17.14 -4.67 -20.63
CA GLY A 55 -17.17 -6.12 -20.38
C GLY A 55 -15.79 -6.79 -20.30
N ALA A 56 -14.71 -6.08 -20.67
CA ALA A 56 -13.34 -6.54 -20.49
C ALA A 56 -12.91 -6.41 -19.02
N ALA A 57 -12.35 -7.48 -18.47
CA ALA A 57 -11.68 -7.44 -17.18
C ALA A 57 -10.32 -6.75 -17.38
N SER A 58 -10.01 -5.72 -16.60
CA SER A 58 -8.67 -5.16 -16.62
C SER A 58 -7.67 -6.23 -16.22
N VAL A 59 -6.57 -6.32 -16.96
CA VAL A 59 -5.53 -7.34 -16.72
C VAL A 59 -4.45 -6.84 -15.77
N ALA A 60 -4.36 -5.54 -15.56
CA ALA A 60 -3.33 -4.89 -14.77
C ALA A 60 -3.90 -3.71 -13.98
N ALA A 61 -3.32 -3.44 -12.82
CA ALA A 61 -3.52 -2.20 -12.09
C ALA A 61 -3.08 -0.99 -12.93
N SER A 62 -3.64 0.19 -12.66
CA SER A 62 -3.18 1.43 -13.28
C SER A 62 -1.69 1.67 -13.00
N ALA A 63 -1.03 2.45 -13.86
CA ALA A 63 0.36 2.82 -13.66
C ALA A 63 0.58 3.51 -12.30
N ALA A 64 -0.40 4.30 -11.84
CA ALA A 64 -0.36 4.96 -10.55
C ALA A 64 -0.37 3.94 -9.39
N LEU A 65 -1.30 2.97 -9.39
CA LEU A 65 -1.34 1.94 -8.35
C LEU A 65 -0.10 1.01 -8.39
N GLN A 66 0.44 0.73 -9.58
CA GLN A 66 1.73 0.03 -9.72
C GLN A 66 2.88 0.84 -9.10
N GLY A 67 2.88 2.17 -9.29
CA GLY A 67 3.84 3.09 -8.70
C GLY A 67 3.83 3.04 -7.17
N VAL A 68 2.65 3.08 -6.57
CA VAL A 68 2.46 2.91 -5.11
C VAL A 68 3.05 1.59 -4.63
N ALA A 69 2.71 0.49 -5.32
CA ALA A 69 3.17 -0.84 -4.93
C ALA A 69 4.70 -0.98 -5.02
N ARG A 70 5.32 -0.48 -6.09
CA ARG A 70 6.78 -0.50 -6.25
C ARG A 70 7.49 0.37 -5.22
N ALA A 71 6.99 1.58 -4.98
CA ALA A 71 7.55 2.48 -3.98
C ALA A 71 7.55 1.84 -2.59
N PHE A 72 6.47 1.15 -2.22
CA PHE A 72 6.44 0.41 -0.95
C PHE A 72 7.53 -0.66 -0.87
N LEU A 73 7.70 -1.49 -1.91
CA LEU A 73 8.71 -2.54 -1.94
C LEU A 73 10.13 -1.97 -1.80
N ASP A 74 10.44 -0.95 -2.60
CA ASP A 74 11.76 -0.32 -2.61
C ASP A 74 12.07 0.34 -1.25
N LEU A 75 11.12 1.08 -0.68
CA LEU A 75 11.31 1.78 0.59
C LEU A 75 11.35 0.83 1.78
N GLN A 76 10.56 -0.25 1.74
CA GLN A 76 10.60 -1.29 2.77
C GLN A 76 11.94 -2.03 2.75
N GLN A 77 12.49 -2.32 1.57
CA GLN A 77 13.82 -2.91 1.45
C GLN A 77 14.91 -1.92 1.89
N ALA A 78 14.82 -0.65 1.49
CA ALA A 78 15.78 0.38 1.92
C ALA A 78 15.78 0.53 3.45
N ARG A 79 14.61 0.47 4.10
CA ARG A 79 14.51 0.43 5.56
C ARG A 79 15.16 -0.83 6.13
N HIS A 80 14.88 -2.00 5.57
CA HIS A 80 15.48 -3.25 6.04
C HIS A 80 17.01 -3.20 5.97
N ASP A 81 17.57 -2.74 4.86
CA ASP A 81 19.02 -2.57 4.71
C ASP A 81 19.57 -1.56 5.73
N ALA A 82 18.86 -0.46 6.01
CA ALA A 82 19.29 0.52 7.00
C ALA A 82 19.31 -0.04 8.43
N ASP A 83 18.35 -0.90 8.76
CA ASP A 83 18.22 -1.48 10.10
C ASP A 83 19.16 -2.68 10.31
N TYR A 84 19.43 -3.47 9.27
CA TYR A 84 20.06 -4.80 9.40
C TYR A 84 21.35 -5.01 8.61
N ASP A 85 21.66 -4.18 7.60
CA ASP A 85 22.91 -4.31 6.84
C ASP A 85 23.94 -3.25 7.28
N PRO A 86 24.91 -3.60 8.16
CA PRO A 86 25.92 -2.66 8.63
C PRO A 86 26.91 -2.24 7.54
N SER A 87 26.94 -2.96 6.40
CA SER A 87 27.77 -2.60 5.25
C SER A 87 27.11 -1.56 4.34
N LYS A 88 25.79 -1.37 4.46
CA LYS A 88 25.04 -0.44 3.65
C LYS A 88 25.41 1.00 3.98
N ARG A 89 25.65 1.80 2.94
CA ARG A 89 25.92 3.24 3.06
C ARG A 89 24.79 4.03 2.41
N PHE A 90 24.20 4.94 3.19
CA PHE A 90 23.19 5.88 2.71
C PHE A 90 23.81 7.24 2.53
N THR A 91 23.85 7.74 1.30
CA THR A 91 24.25 9.11 1.01
C THR A 91 23.05 10.04 1.19
N ARG A 92 23.30 11.32 1.49
CA ARG A 92 22.23 12.33 1.56
C ARG A 92 21.37 12.34 0.31
N GLN A 93 21.99 12.28 -0.86
CA GLN A 93 21.27 12.26 -2.14
C GLN A 93 20.42 11.00 -2.29
N GLY A 94 20.93 9.82 -1.91
CA GLY A 94 20.17 8.57 -1.97
C GLY A 94 18.96 8.59 -1.05
N VAL A 95 19.10 9.10 0.17
CA VAL A 95 17.97 9.27 1.10
C VAL A 95 16.94 10.24 0.56
N LEU A 96 17.36 11.36 -0.03
CA LEU A 96 16.44 12.31 -0.67
C LEU A 96 15.68 11.68 -1.84
N THR A 97 16.30 10.78 -2.60
CA THR A 97 15.60 9.98 -3.62
C THR A 97 14.51 9.12 -3.00
N HIS A 98 14.77 8.44 -1.87
CA HIS A 98 13.75 7.66 -1.16
C HIS A 98 12.60 8.53 -0.64
N VAL A 99 12.89 9.72 -0.10
CA VAL A 99 11.84 10.67 0.31
C VAL A 99 10.99 11.09 -0.89
N GLY A 100 11.62 11.44 -2.02
CA GLY A 100 10.90 11.78 -3.25
C GLY A 100 10.04 10.62 -3.80
N GLN A 101 10.52 9.38 -3.69
CA GLN A 101 9.73 8.19 -4.03
C GLN A 101 8.48 8.06 -3.15
N ALA A 102 8.61 8.28 -1.83
CA ALA A 102 7.48 8.25 -0.92
C ALA A 102 6.45 9.34 -1.24
N GLU A 103 6.91 10.57 -1.48
CA GLU A 103 6.04 11.69 -1.87
C GLU A 103 5.30 11.42 -3.19
N GLN A 104 5.99 10.83 -4.17
CA GLN A 104 5.37 10.47 -5.44
C GLN A 104 4.34 9.35 -5.26
N ALA A 105 4.61 8.36 -4.41
CA ALA A 105 3.66 7.30 -4.11
C ALA A 105 2.36 7.85 -3.49
N PHE A 106 2.44 8.86 -2.61
CA PHE A 106 1.23 9.52 -2.10
C PHE A 106 0.44 10.23 -3.21
N LYS A 107 1.11 10.90 -4.16
CA LYS A 107 0.43 11.51 -5.31
C LYS A 107 -0.20 10.47 -6.23
N ASP A 108 0.51 9.39 -6.50
CA ASP A 108 0.01 8.28 -7.32
C ASP A 108 -1.21 7.61 -6.67
N TRP A 109 -1.21 7.52 -5.33
CA TRP A 109 -2.36 7.00 -4.59
C TRP A 109 -3.64 7.83 -4.80
N ASP A 110 -3.51 9.15 -4.83
CA ASP A 110 -4.63 10.06 -5.11
C ASP A 110 -5.12 9.90 -6.56
N VAL A 111 -4.20 9.74 -7.52
CA VAL A 111 -4.53 9.46 -8.93
C VAL A 111 -5.25 8.11 -9.08
N ALA A 112 -4.88 7.11 -8.28
CA ALA A 112 -5.47 5.76 -8.34
C ALA A 112 -6.89 5.66 -7.75
N ILE A 113 -7.56 6.78 -7.42
CA ILE A 113 -8.89 6.75 -6.79
C ILE A 113 -9.97 6.06 -7.61
N SER A 114 -9.89 6.13 -8.94
CA SER A 114 -10.81 5.44 -9.85
C SER A 114 -10.30 4.07 -10.30
N ASP A 115 -9.16 3.60 -9.77
CA ASP A 115 -8.62 2.31 -10.16
C ASP A 115 -9.51 1.17 -9.62
N PRO A 116 -10.05 0.28 -10.49
CA PRO A 116 -10.90 -0.83 -10.04
C PRO A 116 -10.17 -1.80 -9.11
N PHE A 117 -8.85 -1.87 -9.16
CA PHE A 117 -8.02 -2.70 -8.28
C PHE A 117 -7.80 -2.08 -6.89
N ARG A 118 -8.00 -0.77 -6.70
CA ARG A 118 -7.70 -0.08 -5.44
C ARG A 118 -8.46 -0.66 -4.22
N PRO A 119 -9.77 -0.96 -4.29
CA PRO A 119 -10.47 -1.56 -3.14
C PRO A 119 -9.93 -2.95 -2.78
N VAL A 120 -9.62 -3.76 -3.79
CA VAL A 120 -9.05 -5.10 -3.60
C VAL A 120 -7.64 -5.02 -3.02
N PHE A 121 -6.82 -4.08 -3.51
CA PHE A 121 -5.50 -3.79 -2.96
C PHE A 121 -5.58 -3.50 -1.46
N LEU A 122 -6.46 -2.59 -1.03
CA LEU A 122 -6.65 -2.27 0.40
C LEU A 122 -7.17 -3.45 1.23
N LEU A 123 -8.14 -4.20 0.68
CA LEU A 123 -8.68 -5.37 1.36
C LEU A 123 -7.58 -6.40 1.63
N LEU A 124 -6.75 -6.68 0.63
CA LEU A 124 -5.66 -7.64 0.77
C LEU A 124 -4.55 -7.17 1.71
N MET A 125 -4.31 -5.86 1.82
CA MET A 125 -3.40 -5.33 2.86
C MET A 125 -3.84 -5.72 4.27
N LEU A 126 -5.15 -5.76 4.50
CA LEU A 126 -5.73 -6.13 5.79
C LEU A 126 -5.79 -7.65 5.99
N THR A 127 -6.28 -8.38 5.00
CA THR A 127 -6.62 -9.81 5.13
C THR A 127 -5.53 -10.77 4.68
N GLY A 128 -4.57 -10.30 3.89
CA GLY A 128 -3.61 -11.13 3.17
C GLY A 128 -4.24 -11.92 2.02
N ASP A 129 -3.46 -12.81 1.41
CA ASP A 129 -3.90 -13.67 0.31
C ASP A 129 -4.70 -14.90 0.76
N GLY A 130 -4.92 -15.09 2.07
CA GLY A 130 -5.78 -16.15 2.62
C GLY A 130 -7.21 -16.11 2.08
N VAL A 131 -7.71 -14.91 1.74
CA VAL A 131 -9.00 -14.71 1.07
C VAL A 131 -9.01 -15.30 -0.36
N ILE A 132 -7.83 -15.46 -0.97
CA ILE A 132 -7.61 -15.98 -2.33
C ILE A 132 -7.12 -17.44 -2.31
N LYS A 133 -6.57 -17.92 -1.18
CA LYS A 133 -5.93 -19.23 -1.06
C LYS A 133 -6.93 -20.39 -0.89
N ASP A 134 -8.13 -20.18 -0.35
CA ASP A 134 -9.04 -21.29 0.00
C ASP A 134 -10.44 -21.23 -0.63
N ARG A 135 -10.52 -21.19 -1.97
CA ARG A 135 -11.72 -21.65 -2.72
C ARG A 135 -11.33 -22.30 -4.04
#